data_AF-A0A8C4LJ09-F1
#
_entry.id   AF-A0A8C4LJ09-F1
#
_cell.length_a   1.000
_cell.length_b   1.000
_cell.length_c   1.000
_cell.angle_alpha   90.00
_cell.angle_beta   90.00
_cell.angle_gamma   90.00
#
_symmetry.space_group_name_H-M   'P 1'
#
loop_
_entity.id
_entity.type
_entity.pdbx_description
1 polymer ?
#
loop_
_entity_poly.entity_id
_entity_poly.type
_entity_poly.pdbx_seq_one_letter_code
_entity_poly.pdbx_strand_id
1 'polypeptide(L)'
;MATGWGSLLQDEQQLEELARQAVDRALAEGVLLRTSQEPSSSNVVSYAPFTLFPSLVPSALLEQAYAVQMDFNLLVDAVSQNAAFLEQTLSRHVLNVLSKTKEAAKILSNNPSKGLALGIAKAWELYGSANALVLLIAQEKERNIFDQRAIENELLARNIHVIRRRFEDVFEKGSLDQDRRLFMDGQEVAVVYFRDGYMPSQYSQQNWEARLLLERSCAVKCPDIATQLAGTKKVQQELSRVGMLEVLLPGQPQAVARLRATFAGLYSLDMGEEGDQAIAKALAAPSRFVLKPQREGGGNNLYGEEMVQALEQLKDSEERASYILMEKIEPEPFGNCLLRPGSPTRVDQCISELGIFGVYVRQGKTLVMNKHVGHLLRTKAIVHADGGVAAGVAVLDNPYPV
;
A
#
# COMPACT_ATOMS: atom_id res chain seq x y z
N MET A 1 18.28 26.54 -14.91
CA MET A 1 18.99 26.62 -13.61
C MET A 1 18.87 25.24 -12.96
N ALA A 2 19.91 24.75 -12.27
CA ALA A 2 19.91 23.38 -11.76
C ALA A 2 18.87 23.18 -10.64
N THR A 3 17.91 22.30 -10.87
CA THR A 3 16.85 21.91 -9.91
C THR A 3 17.15 20.61 -9.16
N GLY A 4 18.15 19.85 -9.60
CA GLY A 4 18.57 18.60 -8.95
C GLY A 4 19.49 18.82 -7.76
N TRP A 5 19.44 17.90 -6.80
CA TRP A 5 20.23 17.93 -5.55
C TRP A 5 21.74 17.71 -5.75
N GLY A 6 22.20 17.45 -6.98
CA GLY A 6 23.55 16.98 -7.31
C GLY A 6 24.71 17.78 -6.71
N SER A 7 24.59 19.12 -6.59
CA SER A 7 25.66 19.94 -5.97
C SER A 7 25.76 19.76 -4.45
N LEU A 8 24.69 19.35 -3.77
CA LEU A 8 24.66 19.02 -2.34
C LEU A 8 25.03 17.55 -2.06
N LEU A 9 25.12 16.73 -3.12
CA LEU A 9 25.52 15.32 -3.06
C LEU A 9 27.01 15.12 -3.32
N GLN A 10 27.78 16.21 -3.47
CA GLN A 10 29.23 16.20 -3.76
C GLN A 10 30.11 16.69 -2.59
N ASP A 11 29.52 17.31 -1.56
CA ASP A 11 30.21 17.73 -0.34
C ASP A 11 29.89 16.74 0.78
N GLU A 12 30.82 15.83 1.05
CA GLU A 12 30.65 14.76 2.05
C GLU A 12 30.46 15.31 3.47
N GLN A 13 31.16 16.40 3.84
CA GLN A 13 31.05 17.00 5.18
C GLN A 13 29.70 17.68 5.37
N GLN A 14 29.22 18.40 4.36
CA GLN A 14 27.86 18.95 4.36
C GLN A 14 26.80 17.84 4.34
N LEU A 15 27.03 16.73 3.62
CA LEU A 15 26.10 15.61 3.55
C LEU A 15 25.96 14.90 4.92
N GLU A 16 27.06 14.65 5.63
CA GLU A 16 27.04 14.08 6.98
C GLU A 16 26.34 15.00 8.00
N GLU A 17 26.57 16.31 7.92
CA GLU A 17 25.92 17.29 8.78
C GLU A 17 24.40 17.35 8.52
N LEU A 18 23.99 17.43 7.25
CA LEU A 18 22.58 17.41 6.86
C LEU A 18 21.90 16.08 7.23
N ALA A 19 22.59 14.94 7.09
CA ALA A 19 22.08 13.64 7.50
C ALA A 19 21.80 13.57 9.01
N ARG A 20 22.70 14.12 9.83
CA ARG A 20 22.51 14.18 11.30
C ARG A 20 21.32 15.04 11.68
N GLN A 21 21.23 16.26 11.14
CA GLN A 21 20.10 17.16 11.37
C GLN A 21 18.76 16.57 10.90
N ALA A 22 18.77 15.85 9.77
CA ALA A 22 17.60 15.18 9.23
C ALA A 22 17.15 14.00 10.12
N VAL A 23 18.09 13.19 10.63
CA VAL A 23 17.81 12.08 11.56
C VAL A 23 17.23 12.60 12.87
N ASP A 24 17.87 13.58 13.51
CA ASP A 24 17.38 14.14 14.78
C ASP A 24 15.98 14.75 14.64
N ARG A 25 15.71 15.40 13.49
CA ARG A 25 14.37 15.93 13.19
C ARG A 25 13.35 14.84 12.89
N ALA A 26 13.71 13.78 12.16
CA ALA A 26 12.82 12.65 11.87
C ALA A 26 12.39 11.93 13.17
N LEU A 27 13.32 11.76 14.12
CA LEU A 27 13.03 11.23 15.45
C LEU A 27 12.07 12.16 16.22
N ALA A 28 12.31 13.47 16.21
CA ALA A 28 11.47 14.46 16.91
C ALA A 28 10.04 14.59 16.34
N GLU A 29 9.87 14.45 15.02
CA GLU A 29 8.56 14.45 14.34
C GLU A 29 7.83 13.10 14.41
N GLY A 30 8.38 12.10 15.10
CA GLY A 30 7.73 10.80 15.29
C GLY A 30 7.79 9.86 14.07
N VAL A 31 8.71 10.09 13.13
CA VAL A 31 8.96 9.22 11.96
C VAL A 31 9.71 7.96 12.41
N LEU A 32 9.03 7.11 13.17
CA LEU A 32 9.64 6.05 13.98
C LEU A 32 9.27 4.63 13.53
N LEU A 33 10.21 3.70 13.71
CA LEU A 33 9.98 2.26 13.74
C LEU A 33 10.56 1.67 15.03
N ARG A 34 9.99 0.54 15.49
CA ARG A 34 10.71 -0.33 16.43
C ARG A 34 11.92 -0.96 15.73
N THR A 35 12.92 -1.32 16.52
CA THR A 35 14.12 -2.00 16.00
C THR A 35 13.76 -3.36 15.40
N SER A 36 14.65 -3.93 14.57
CA SER A 36 14.48 -5.29 14.04
C SER A 36 14.70 -6.37 15.08
N GLN A 37 15.43 -6.04 16.15
CA GLN A 37 15.74 -6.91 17.28
C GLN A 37 14.57 -7.03 18.25
N GLU A 38 13.86 -5.91 18.50
CA GLU A 38 12.80 -5.79 19.50
C GLU A 38 11.44 -5.38 18.88
N PRO A 39 10.89 -6.12 17.90
CA PRO A 39 9.72 -5.71 17.14
C PRO A 39 8.42 -5.66 17.98
N SER A 40 8.38 -6.30 19.15
CA SER A 40 7.26 -6.22 20.11
C SER A 40 7.41 -5.05 21.12
N SER A 41 8.58 -4.44 21.26
CA SER A 41 8.88 -3.44 22.30
C SER A 41 8.95 -2.01 21.75
N SER A 42 8.43 -1.04 22.51
CA SER A 42 8.59 0.39 22.20
C SER A 42 9.62 1.10 23.08
N ASN A 43 10.38 0.35 23.89
CA ASN A 43 11.40 0.92 24.80
C ASN A 43 12.64 1.40 24.05
N VAL A 44 12.91 0.84 22.86
CA VAL A 44 13.98 1.25 21.95
C VAL A 44 13.40 1.35 20.55
N VAL A 45 13.62 2.49 19.91
CA VAL A 45 13.10 2.83 18.58
C VAL A 45 14.21 3.48 17.74
N SER A 46 14.00 3.57 16.44
CA SER A 46 14.83 4.39 15.55
C SER A 46 13.97 5.02 14.46
N TYR A 47 14.57 5.85 13.61
CA TYR A 47 13.86 6.49 12.52
C TYR A 47 13.44 5.46 11.45
N ALA A 48 12.29 5.68 10.81
CA ALA A 48 11.92 4.96 9.60
C ALA A 48 12.88 5.36 8.45
N PRO A 49 13.37 4.43 7.62
CA PRO A 49 14.27 4.77 6.51
C PRO A 49 13.68 5.81 5.56
N PHE A 50 14.43 6.87 5.25
CA PHE A 50 13.96 8.01 4.44
C PHE A 50 15.08 8.58 3.55
N THR A 51 14.70 9.37 2.54
CA THR A 51 15.64 10.15 1.71
C THR A 51 16.11 11.40 2.44
N LEU A 52 17.32 11.89 2.15
CA LEU A 52 17.81 13.18 2.67
C LEU A 52 17.23 14.40 1.92
N PHE A 53 16.80 14.24 0.67
CA PHE A 53 16.21 15.31 -0.13
C PHE A 53 14.91 14.85 -0.82
N PRO A 54 13.94 15.76 -1.02
CA PRO A 54 12.67 15.43 -1.67
C PRO A 54 12.87 15.21 -3.17
N SER A 55 12.64 14.00 -3.69
CA SER A 55 12.88 13.68 -5.11
C SER A 55 11.94 14.42 -6.07
N LEU A 56 12.46 14.77 -7.24
CA LEU A 56 11.73 15.57 -8.23
C LEU A 56 10.61 14.74 -8.88
N VAL A 57 9.39 15.28 -8.91
CA VAL A 57 8.24 14.62 -9.55
C VAL A 57 7.52 15.64 -10.45
N PRO A 58 7.33 15.36 -11.75
CA PRO A 58 6.62 16.26 -12.66
C PRO A 58 5.21 16.56 -12.18
N SER A 59 4.88 17.85 -12.04
CA SER A 59 3.64 18.32 -11.40
C SER A 59 2.38 17.75 -12.07
N ALA A 60 2.38 17.68 -13.41
CA ALA A 60 1.27 17.11 -14.19
C ALA A 60 1.01 15.61 -13.92
N LEU A 61 2.05 14.82 -13.62
CA LEU A 61 1.89 13.39 -13.28
C LEU A 61 1.34 13.21 -11.86
N LEU A 62 1.73 14.10 -10.93
CA LEU A 62 1.20 14.15 -9.58
C LEU A 62 -0.29 14.56 -9.59
N GLU A 63 -0.65 15.57 -10.38
CA GLU A 63 -2.04 15.98 -10.62
C GLU A 63 -2.87 14.86 -11.26
N GLN A 64 -2.35 14.19 -12.30
CA GLN A 64 -3.00 13.04 -12.94
C GLN A 64 -3.28 11.92 -11.93
N ALA A 65 -2.30 11.58 -11.09
CA ALA A 65 -2.43 10.54 -10.05
C ALA A 65 -3.50 10.91 -9.00
N TYR A 66 -3.55 12.17 -8.56
CA TYR A 66 -4.61 12.64 -7.68
C TYR A 66 -6.00 12.59 -8.34
N ALA A 67 -6.12 13.01 -9.60
CA ALA A 67 -7.39 13.08 -10.31
C ALA A 67 -8.03 11.70 -10.53
N VAL A 68 -7.24 10.67 -10.85
CA VAL A 68 -7.74 9.31 -11.11
C VAL A 68 -8.07 8.52 -9.83
N GLN A 69 -7.60 8.95 -8.65
CA GLN A 69 -7.82 8.21 -7.41
C GLN A 69 -9.32 8.02 -7.07
N MET A 70 -10.17 9.00 -7.38
CA MET A 70 -11.61 8.88 -7.16
C MET A 70 -12.28 7.90 -8.14
N ASP A 71 -11.71 7.71 -9.33
CA ASP A 71 -12.12 6.68 -10.28
C ASP A 71 -11.66 5.29 -9.82
N PHE A 72 -10.45 5.18 -9.27
CA PHE A 72 -9.97 3.93 -8.64
C PHE A 72 -10.82 3.53 -7.43
N ASN A 73 -11.30 4.49 -6.63
CA ASN A 73 -12.23 4.20 -5.53
C ASN A 73 -13.57 3.64 -6.05
N LEU A 74 -14.11 4.21 -7.13
CA LEU A 74 -15.31 3.69 -7.80
C LEU A 74 -15.07 2.30 -8.37
N LEU A 75 -13.93 2.08 -9.02
CA LEU A 75 -13.58 0.80 -9.60
C LEU A 75 -13.43 -0.29 -8.54
N VAL A 76 -12.71 -0.03 -7.45
CA VAL A 76 -12.50 -1.01 -6.37
C VAL A 76 -13.81 -1.37 -5.66
N ASP A 77 -14.73 -0.42 -5.47
CA ASP A 77 -16.07 -0.70 -4.91
C ASP A 77 -17.01 -1.41 -5.91
N ALA A 78 -16.92 -1.11 -7.21
CA ALA A 78 -17.66 -1.82 -8.25
C ALA A 78 -17.16 -3.28 -8.40
N VAL A 79 -15.84 -3.48 -8.33
CA VAL A 79 -15.21 -4.79 -8.26
C VAL A 79 -15.64 -5.54 -7.00
N SER A 80 -15.57 -4.93 -5.80
CA SER A 80 -15.98 -5.58 -4.54
C SER A 80 -17.48 -5.87 -4.40
N GLN A 81 -18.31 -5.40 -5.32
CA GLN A 81 -19.73 -5.75 -5.43
C GLN A 81 -20.03 -6.79 -6.52
N ASN A 82 -19.10 -7.05 -7.45
CA ASN A 82 -19.29 -8.01 -8.54
C ASN A 82 -18.70 -9.38 -8.19
N ALA A 83 -19.48 -10.20 -7.47
CA ALA A 83 -19.05 -11.53 -6.99
C ALA A 83 -18.55 -12.47 -8.11
N ALA A 84 -19.07 -12.36 -9.34
CA ALA A 84 -18.64 -13.15 -10.49
C ALA A 84 -17.32 -12.66 -11.12
N PHE A 85 -16.80 -11.51 -10.69
CA PHE A 85 -15.53 -10.93 -11.13
C PHE A 85 -14.45 -10.97 -10.03
N LEU A 86 -14.85 -11.05 -8.76
CA LEU A 86 -13.95 -11.14 -7.60
C LEU A 86 -13.18 -12.45 -7.48
N GLU A 87 -13.57 -13.46 -8.24
CA GLU A 87 -12.79 -14.67 -8.45
C GLU A 87 -11.43 -14.38 -9.14
N GLN A 88 -11.18 -13.12 -9.57
CA GLN A 88 -10.07 -12.74 -10.44
C GLN A 88 -9.14 -11.60 -9.98
N THR A 89 -9.10 -11.17 -8.71
CA THR A 89 -7.85 -10.67 -8.03
C THR A 89 -7.64 -9.08 -7.80
N LEU A 90 -6.47 -8.36 -7.88
CA LEU A 90 -6.04 -7.42 -6.78
C LEU A 90 -5.19 -6.01 -6.98
N SER A 91 -4.20 -5.50 -6.11
CA SER A 91 -3.64 -4.07 -5.75
C SER A 91 -2.05 -3.84 -5.47
N ARG A 92 -1.30 -2.93 -4.69
CA ARG A 92 -1.26 -1.72 -3.68
C ARG A 92 0.21 -1.03 -3.60
N HIS A 93 0.84 -0.08 -2.79
CA HIS A 93 0.72 0.80 -1.52
C HIS A 93 1.71 2.10 -1.35
N VAL A 94 2.18 2.68 -0.15
CA VAL A 94 2.59 4.17 0.08
C VAL A 94 3.47 4.66 1.38
N LEU A 95 4.26 5.83 1.52
CA LEU A 95 4.81 6.65 2.78
C LEU A 95 5.70 8.03 2.62
N ASN A 96 6.03 9.02 3.58
CA ASN A 96 6.64 10.46 3.33
C ASN A 96 7.11 11.58 4.47
N VAL A 97 7.53 12.89 4.13
CA VAL A 97 7.92 14.29 4.76
C VAL A 97 9.43 14.78 4.91
N LEU A 98 9.82 16.10 4.68
CA LEU A 98 11.16 16.71 5.03
C LEU A 98 11.30 18.28 5.10
N SER A 99 12.36 18.85 5.73
CA SER A 99 12.51 20.31 6.08
C SER A 99 13.64 21.12 5.37
N LYS A 100 13.29 21.97 4.39
CA LYS A 100 14.09 23.12 3.86
C LYS A 100 13.14 24.29 3.59
N THR A 101 13.12 25.39 4.34
CA THR A 101 11.89 26.24 4.41
C THR A 101 11.31 26.82 3.11
N LYS A 102 12.11 27.08 2.05
CA LYS A 102 11.57 27.51 0.74
C LYS A 102 11.16 26.33 -0.15
N GLU A 103 11.96 25.28 -0.14
CA GLU A 103 11.73 24.05 -0.89
C GLU A 103 10.59 23.21 -0.26
N ALA A 104 10.44 23.25 1.05
CA ALA A 104 9.37 22.64 1.83
C ALA A 104 8.07 23.45 1.83
N ALA A 105 8.11 24.71 1.39
CA ALA A 105 6.90 25.43 0.96
C ALA A 105 6.40 24.95 -0.42
N LYS A 106 7.21 24.17 -1.16
CA LYS A 106 6.79 23.44 -2.37
C LYS A 106 6.51 21.95 -2.13
N ILE A 107 7.11 21.34 -1.11
CA ILE A 107 6.64 20.03 -0.62
C ILE A 107 5.18 20.20 -0.23
N LEU A 108 4.30 19.40 -0.84
CA LEU A 108 2.87 19.49 -0.58
C LEU A 108 2.56 19.09 0.86
N SER A 109 1.89 19.97 1.61
CA SER A 109 1.41 19.66 2.96
C SER A 109 0.48 18.46 2.94
N ASN A 110 0.77 17.45 3.75
CA ASN A 110 0.20 16.12 3.56
C ASN A 110 -0.15 15.46 4.89
N ASN A 111 -1.42 15.09 5.07
CA ASN A 111 -1.91 14.41 6.26
C ASN A 111 -3.00 13.38 5.87
N PRO A 112 -2.60 12.21 5.34
CA PRO A 112 -3.54 11.16 4.97
C PRO A 112 -4.01 10.34 6.17
N SER A 113 -3.25 10.28 7.28
CA SER A 113 -3.70 9.60 8.51
C SER A 113 -5.00 10.21 9.03
N LYS A 114 -5.13 11.54 9.01
CA LYS A 114 -6.38 12.27 9.25
C LYS A 114 -7.52 11.88 8.31
N GLY A 115 -7.23 11.69 7.03
CA GLY A 115 -8.25 11.33 6.03
C GLY A 115 -8.69 9.86 6.12
N LEU A 116 -7.76 8.94 6.36
CA LEU A 116 -8.03 7.54 6.67
C LEU A 116 -8.87 7.41 7.94
N ALA A 117 -8.49 8.13 9.00
CA ALA A 117 -9.26 8.21 10.24
C ALA A 117 -10.65 8.81 10.03
N LEU A 118 -10.84 9.79 9.12
CA LEU A 118 -12.17 10.27 8.73
C LEU A 118 -13.00 9.22 7.96
N GLY A 119 -12.37 8.32 7.20
CA GLY A 119 -13.04 7.17 6.59
C GLY A 119 -13.55 6.17 7.64
N ILE A 120 -12.67 5.78 8.57
CA ILE A 120 -13.01 4.87 9.68
C ILE A 120 -14.06 5.51 10.60
N ALA A 121 -13.91 6.80 10.94
CA ALA A 121 -14.91 7.54 11.70
C ALA A 121 -16.26 7.57 10.99
N LYS A 122 -16.29 7.77 9.65
CA LYS A 122 -17.55 7.75 8.92
C LYS A 122 -18.19 6.37 8.85
N ALA A 123 -17.41 5.30 8.78
CA ALA A 123 -17.93 3.93 8.92
C ALA A 123 -18.52 3.69 10.32
N TRP A 124 -17.85 4.16 11.37
CA TRP A 124 -18.33 4.10 12.76
C TRP A 124 -19.62 4.89 12.99
N GLU A 125 -19.70 6.13 12.49
CA GLU A 125 -20.92 6.98 12.51
C GLU A 125 -22.13 6.26 11.88
N LEU A 126 -21.90 5.52 10.79
CA LEU A 126 -22.96 4.84 10.03
C LEU A 126 -23.35 3.48 10.63
N TYR A 127 -22.50 2.90 11.48
CA TYR A 127 -22.84 1.74 12.32
C TYR A 127 -23.75 2.16 13.50
N GLY A 128 -23.55 3.37 14.04
CA GLY A 128 -24.53 4.05 14.89
C GLY A 128 -24.57 3.67 16.38
N SER A 129 -23.71 2.77 16.85
CA SER A 129 -23.56 2.48 18.29
C SER A 129 -22.48 3.36 18.92
N ALA A 130 -22.90 4.32 19.75
CA ALA A 130 -22.03 5.35 20.33
C ALA A 130 -20.96 4.83 21.30
N ASN A 131 -21.09 3.60 21.80
CA ASN A 131 -20.13 2.96 22.72
C ASN A 131 -19.31 1.86 22.03
N ALA A 132 -19.55 1.58 20.74
CA ALA A 132 -18.83 0.55 20.02
C ALA A 132 -17.41 1.00 19.62
N LEU A 133 -16.52 0.04 19.48
CA LEU A 133 -15.09 0.27 19.27
C LEU A 133 -14.69 0.13 17.78
N VAL A 134 -13.50 0.64 17.47
CA VAL A 134 -12.73 0.19 16.31
C VAL A 134 -11.78 -0.92 16.76
N LEU A 135 -11.85 -2.07 16.11
CA LEU A 135 -10.94 -3.20 16.31
C LEU A 135 -9.84 -3.15 15.26
N LEU A 136 -8.61 -2.85 15.68
CA LEU A 136 -7.44 -2.85 14.81
C LEU A 136 -6.74 -4.22 14.91
N ILE A 137 -6.79 -4.99 13.83
CA ILE A 137 -6.14 -6.31 13.73
C ILE A 137 -4.68 -6.12 13.32
N ALA A 138 -3.75 -6.46 14.20
CA ALA A 138 -2.31 -6.32 13.97
C ALA A 138 -1.50 -7.38 14.73
N GLN A 139 -0.32 -7.70 14.19
CA GLN A 139 0.64 -8.58 14.84
C GLN A 139 1.22 -7.98 16.13
N GLU A 140 1.73 -8.84 16.99
CA GLU A 140 2.51 -8.44 18.17
C GLU A 140 3.86 -7.81 17.78
N LYS A 141 4.54 -8.44 16.82
CA LYS A 141 5.87 -8.06 16.28
C LYS A 141 5.77 -6.93 15.25
N GLU A 142 4.91 -5.95 15.52
CA GLU A 142 4.63 -4.83 14.62
C GLU A 142 5.66 -3.71 14.78
N ARG A 143 6.64 -3.65 13.87
CA ARG A 143 7.66 -2.59 13.86
C ARG A 143 7.10 -1.22 13.46
N ASN A 144 6.09 -1.18 12.60
CA ASN A 144 5.46 0.01 12.06
C ASN A 144 4.23 0.43 12.90
N ILE A 145 4.30 0.24 14.22
CA ILE A 145 3.22 0.57 15.14
C ILE A 145 2.91 2.08 15.19
N PHE A 146 3.90 2.95 14.96
CA PHE A 146 3.74 4.41 15.07
C PHE A 146 2.86 5.00 13.96
N ASP A 147 3.01 4.50 12.72
CA ASP A 147 2.09 4.75 11.60
C ASP A 147 0.63 4.34 11.93
N GLN A 148 0.45 3.27 12.71
CA GLN A 148 -0.87 2.84 13.16
C GLN A 148 -1.42 3.74 14.26
N ARG A 149 -0.57 4.13 15.24
CA ARG A 149 -0.95 5.10 16.28
C ARG A 149 -1.34 6.46 15.71
N ALA A 150 -0.83 6.88 14.54
CA ALA A 150 -1.28 8.10 13.88
C ALA A 150 -2.78 8.06 13.52
N ILE A 151 -3.31 6.89 13.12
CA ILE A 151 -4.75 6.68 12.89
C ILE A 151 -5.51 6.66 14.21
N GLU A 152 -5.00 5.93 15.20
CA GLU A 152 -5.61 5.78 16.52
C GLU A 152 -5.75 7.14 17.25
N ASN A 153 -4.74 8.01 17.14
CA ASN A 153 -4.74 9.35 17.73
C ASN A 153 -5.78 10.27 17.08
N GLU A 154 -5.94 10.23 15.75
CA GLU A 154 -6.99 10.98 15.06
C GLU A 154 -8.39 10.45 15.42
N LEU A 155 -8.58 9.13 15.57
CA LEU A 155 -9.85 8.56 16.05
C LEU A 155 -10.14 8.96 17.50
N LEU A 156 -9.15 8.89 18.39
CA LEU A 156 -9.26 9.29 19.79
C LEU A 156 -9.59 10.79 19.95
N ALA A 157 -9.03 11.66 19.09
CA ALA A 157 -9.38 13.08 19.02
C ALA A 157 -10.84 13.35 18.58
N ARG A 158 -11.56 12.32 18.13
CA ARG A 158 -13.02 12.33 17.84
C ARG A 158 -13.82 11.53 18.87
N ASN A 159 -13.19 11.10 19.97
CA ASN A 159 -13.71 10.20 21.02
C ASN A 159 -13.99 8.74 20.54
N ILE A 160 -13.52 8.37 19.34
CA ILE A 160 -13.67 7.00 18.81
C ILE A 160 -12.50 6.16 19.32
N HIS A 161 -12.81 5.16 20.14
CA HIS A 161 -11.81 4.36 20.83
C HIS A 161 -11.36 3.16 19.97
N VAL A 162 -10.06 2.87 19.98
CA VAL A 162 -9.46 1.75 19.24
C VAL A 162 -8.88 0.71 20.20
N ILE A 163 -9.21 -0.56 19.99
CA ILE A 163 -8.52 -1.69 20.63
C ILE A 163 -7.67 -2.43 19.59
N ARG A 164 -6.45 -2.80 19.97
CA ARG A 164 -5.51 -3.56 19.15
C ARG A 164 -5.56 -5.04 19.55
N ARG A 165 -5.73 -5.95 18.59
CA ARG A 165 -5.80 -7.40 18.81
C ARG A 165 -5.11 -8.15 17.67
N ARG A 166 -4.61 -9.34 17.97
CA ARG A 166 -4.10 -10.33 17.01
C ARG A 166 -5.26 -11.22 16.55
N PHE A 167 -5.08 -12.02 15.49
CA PHE A 167 -6.11 -12.98 15.07
C PHE A 167 -6.37 -14.04 16.14
N GLU A 168 -5.33 -14.44 16.88
CA GLU A 168 -5.39 -15.37 18.00
C GLU A 168 -6.28 -14.84 19.14
N ASP A 169 -6.17 -13.55 19.47
CA ASP A 169 -7.00 -12.93 20.51
C ASP A 169 -8.49 -12.89 20.10
N VAL A 170 -8.75 -12.74 18.79
CA VAL A 170 -10.11 -12.81 18.20
C VAL A 170 -10.64 -14.24 18.19
N PHE A 171 -9.78 -15.25 17.98
CA PHE A 171 -10.16 -16.66 18.11
C PHE A 171 -10.53 -17.01 19.56
N GLU A 172 -9.74 -16.54 20.54
CA GLU A 172 -9.97 -16.81 21.96
C GLU A 172 -11.19 -16.07 22.55
N LYS A 173 -11.46 -14.83 22.12
CA LYS A 173 -12.35 -13.89 22.83
C LYS A 173 -13.34 -13.14 21.94
N GLY A 174 -13.28 -13.35 20.63
CA GLY A 174 -14.23 -12.80 19.67
C GLY A 174 -15.52 -13.61 19.67
N SER A 175 -16.65 -12.91 19.69
CA SER A 175 -17.98 -13.53 19.69
C SER A 175 -18.95 -12.74 18.84
N LEU A 176 -19.98 -13.42 18.35
CA LEU A 176 -21.11 -12.83 17.65
C LEU A 176 -22.37 -13.05 18.49
N ASP A 177 -23.21 -12.01 18.61
CA ASP A 177 -24.54 -12.16 19.21
C ASP A 177 -25.57 -12.69 18.19
N GLN A 178 -26.85 -12.74 18.59
CA GLN A 178 -27.95 -13.22 17.74
C GLN A 178 -28.14 -12.36 16.47
N ASP A 179 -27.84 -11.06 16.54
CA ASP A 179 -27.89 -10.11 15.43
C ASP A 179 -26.58 -10.10 14.60
N ARG A 180 -25.61 -10.95 14.96
CA ARG A 180 -24.23 -10.99 14.44
C ARG A 180 -23.42 -9.71 14.67
N ARG A 181 -23.75 -8.90 15.69
CA ARG A 181 -22.86 -7.84 16.17
C ARG A 181 -21.61 -8.48 16.76
N LEU A 182 -20.46 -7.88 16.48
CA LEU A 182 -19.16 -8.37 16.93
C LEU A 182 -18.88 -7.84 18.34
N PHE A 183 -18.51 -8.74 19.25
CA PHE A 183 -18.03 -8.41 20.58
C PHE A 183 -16.60 -8.92 20.79
N MET A 184 -15.72 -8.04 21.28
CA MET A 184 -14.36 -8.34 21.72
C MET A 184 -14.21 -7.96 23.18
N ASP A 185 -13.77 -8.89 24.03
CA ASP A 185 -13.62 -8.68 25.48
C ASP A 185 -14.90 -8.11 26.15
N GLY A 186 -16.08 -8.47 25.60
CA GLY A 186 -17.40 -7.99 26.05
C GLY A 186 -17.83 -6.61 25.51
N GLN A 187 -17.00 -5.94 24.69
CA GLN A 187 -17.30 -4.64 24.09
C GLN A 187 -17.71 -4.78 22.62
N GLU A 188 -18.76 -4.07 22.20
CA GLU A 188 -19.24 -4.07 20.81
C GLU A 188 -18.20 -3.44 19.86
N VAL A 189 -18.08 -3.96 18.65
CA VAL A 189 -17.16 -3.47 17.60
C VAL A 189 -17.96 -3.01 16.39
N ALA A 190 -17.80 -1.73 16.03
CA ALA A 190 -18.43 -1.11 14.87
C ALA A 190 -17.61 -1.26 13.58
N VAL A 191 -16.28 -1.22 13.69
CA VAL A 191 -15.36 -1.27 12.55
C VAL A 191 -14.18 -2.19 12.84
N VAL A 192 -13.82 -3.06 11.90
CA VAL A 192 -12.63 -3.90 11.91
C VAL A 192 -11.64 -3.36 10.88
N TYR A 193 -10.48 -2.89 11.34
CA TYR A 193 -9.42 -2.31 10.50
C TYR A 193 -8.23 -3.26 10.44
N PHE A 194 -7.95 -3.82 9.26
CA PHE A 194 -6.88 -4.79 9.08
C PHE A 194 -5.54 -4.10 8.81
N ARG A 195 -4.57 -4.36 9.69
CA ARG A 195 -3.14 -4.08 9.51
C ARG A 195 -2.30 -5.36 9.38
N ASP A 196 -2.95 -6.51 9.42
CA ASP A 196 -2.41 -7.85 9.27
C ASP A 196 -3.39 -8.73 8.46
N GLY A 197 -2.98 -9.91 7.99
CA GLY A 197 -3.83 -10.82 7.21
C GLY A 197 -3.84 -10.58 5.69
N TYR A 198 -2.70 -10.16 5.14
CA TYR A 198 -2.44 -9.97 3.71
C TYR A 198 -1.38 -10.92 3.12
N MET A 199 -0.77 -11.79 3.94
CA MET A 199 0.19 -12.83 3.54
C MET A 199 -0.16 -14.18 4.18
N PRO A 200 0.07 -15.33 3.50
CA PRO A 200 -0.26 -16.65 4.03
C PRO A 200 0.43 -17.00 5.36
N SER A 201 1.64 -16.47 5.59
CA SER A 201 2.40 -16.67 6.84
C SER A 201 1.79 -16.03 8.08
N GLN A 202 0.73 -15.22 7.93
CA GLN A 202 -0.02 -14.59 9.02
C GLN A 202 -1.22 -15.46 9.46
N TYR A 203 -1.48 -16.56 8.74
CA TYR A 203 -2.67 -17.39 8.92
C TYR A 203 -2.36 -18.82 9.41
N SER A 204 -2.52 -19.03 10.71
CA SER A 204 -2.87 -20.35 11.25
C SER A 204 -4.32 -20.73 10.87
N GLN A 205 -4.74 -21.98 11.10
CA GLN A 205 -6.15 -22.35 10.93
C GLN A 205 -7.08 -21.56 11.89
N GLN A 206 -6.66 -21.34 13.13
CA GLN A 206 -7.40 -20.50 14.09
C GLN A 206 -7.53 -19.05 13.59
N ASN A 207 -6.51 -18.54 12.90
CA ASN A 207 -6.54 -17.18 12.35
C ASN A 207 -7.49 -17.09 11.13
N TRP A 208 -7.63 -18.16 10.35
CA TRP A 208 -8.68 -18.27 9.33
C TRP A 208 -10.08 -18.30 9.93
N GLU A 209 -10.29 -19.08 11.00
CA GLU A 209 -11.56 -19.14 11.72
C GLU A 209 -11.92 -17.78 12.37
N ALA A 210 -10.95 -17.08 12.95
CA ALA A 210 -11.08 -15.70 13.41
C ALA A 210 -11.41 -14.72 12.28
N ARG A 211 -10.73 -14.80 11.13
CA ARG A 211 -11.05 -13.97 9.96
C ARG A 211 -12.48 -14.22 9.47
N LEU A 212 -12.93 -15.47 9.41
CA LEU A 212 -14.29 -15.83 9.04
C LEU A 212 -15.32 -15.28 10.04
N LEU A 213 -15.02 -15.29 11.35
CA LEU A 213 -15.87 -14.68 12.39
C LEU A 213 -16.00 -13.16 12.18
N LEU A 214 -14.89 -12.46 11.92
CA LEU A 214 -14.89 -11.03 11.63
C LEU A 214 -15.73 -10.69 10.39
N GLU A 215 -15.50 -11.38 9.27
CA GLU A 215 -16.23 -11.13 8.02
C GLU A 215 -17.75 -11.41 8.16
N ARG A 216 -18.13 -12.48 8.86
CA ARG A 216 -19.54 -12.84 9.12
C ARG A 216 -20.29 -11.86 10.02
N SER A 217 -19.60 -10.99 10.73
CA SER A 217 -20.20 -9.99 11.62
C SER A 217 -20.86 -8.82 10.89
N CYS A 218 -21.71 -8.08 11.61
CA CYS A 218 -22.33 -6.84 11.15
C CYS A 218 -21.41 -5.60 11.26
N ALA A 219 -20.20 -5.74 11.82
CA ALA A 219 -19.19 -4.67 11.82
C ALA A 219 -18.74 -4.34 10.39
N VAL A 220 -18.39 -3.09 10.13
CA VAL A 220 -17.78 -2.67 8.86
C VAL A 220 -16.35 -3.16 8.79
N LYS A 221 -15.93 -3.84 7.72
CA LYS A 221 -14.54 -4.28 7.55
C LYS A 221 -13.78 -3.31 6.65
N CYS A 222 -12.50 -3.08 6.95
CA CYS A 222 -11.62 -2.19 6.21
C CYS A 222 -10.28 -2.89 5.93
N PRO A 223 -10.12 -3.55 4.77
CA PRO A 223 -11.15 -3.92 3.79
C PRO A 223 -12.01 -5.10 4.25
N ASP A 224 -13.22 -5.26 3.72
CA ASP A 224 -13.93 -6.55 3.73
C ASP A 224 -13.25 -7.57 2.80
N ILE A 225 -13.56 -8.86 2.95
CA ILE A 225 -12.91 -9.91 2.15
C ILE A 225 -13.16 -9.77 0.65
N ALA A 226 -14.25 -9.12 0.22
CA ALA A 226 -14.53 -8.82 -1.19
C ALA A 226 -13.64 -7.68 -1.72
N THR A 227 -13.39 -6.66 -0.91
CA THR A 227 -12.44 -5.57 -1.20
C THR A 227 -10.99 -6.03 -1.02
N GLN A 228 -10.74 -7.08 -0.24
CA GLN A 228 -9.51 -7.89 -0.26
C GLN A 228 -9.56 -9.05 -1.28
N LEU A 229 -10.62 -9.12 -2.08
CA LEU A 229 -10.62 -9.71 -3.41
C LEU A 229 -10.51 -8.62 -4.50
N ALA A 230 -10.08 -7.41 -4.10
CA ALA A 230 -9.50 -6.35 -4.92
C ALA A 230 -8.04 -5.90 -4.51
N GLY A 231 -7.30 -6.55 -3.58
CA GLY A 231 -5.82 -6.41 -3.28
C GLY A 231 -5.09 -7.62 -2.57
N THR A 232 -4.06 -8.44 -2.94
CA THR A 232 -2.85 -8.74 -3.84
C THR A 232 -2.56 -8.43 -5.37
N LYS A 233 -2.52 -9.30 -6.43
CA LYS A 233 -2.31 -8.90 -7.89
C LYS A 233 -3.39 -9.13 -9.04
N LYS A 234 -3.63 -10.32 -9.65
CA LYS A 234 -4.25 -10.65 -11.00
C LYS A 234 -5.43 -9.81 -11.59
N VAL A 235 -6.35 -9.21 -10.84
CA VAL A 235 -7.41 -8.36 -11.46
C VAL A 235 -6.87 -7.04 -11.95
N GLN A 236 -5.71 -6.58 -11.45
CA GLN A 236 -4.97 -5.50 -12.10
C GLN A 236 -4.77 -5.81 -13.60
N GLN A 237 -4.50 -7.08 -13.95
CA GLN A 237 -4.38 -7.55 -15.32
C GLN A 237 -5.73 -7.79 -16.00
N GLU A 238 -6.71 -8.41 -15.35
CA GLU A 238 -8.04 -8.63 -15.97
C GLU A 238 -8.78 -7.30 -16.25
N LEU A 239 -8.64 -6.29 -15.38
CA LEU A 239 -9.12 -4.91 -15.60
C LEU A 239 -8.50 -4.23 -16.83
N SER A 240 -7.30 -4.65 -17.25
CA SER A 240 -6.63 -4.08 -18.42
C SER A 240 -7.20 -4.59 -19.75
N ARG A 241 -8.01 -5.67 -19.72
CA ARG A 241 -8.68 -6.19 -20.92
C ARG A 241 -9.66 -5.17 -21.51
N VAL A 242 -9.73 -5.13 -22.83
CA VAL A 242 -10.62 -4.24 -23.58
C VAL A 242 -12.08 -4.52 -23.19
N GLY A 243 -12.82 -3.48 -22.79
CA GLY A 243 -14.21 -3.57 -22.34
C GLY A 243 -14.42 -3.82 -20.85
N MET A 244 -13.43 -4.29 -20.08
CA MET A 244 -13.67 -4.64 -18.67
C MET A 244 -13.92 -3.43 -17.76
N LEU A 245 -13.25 -2.31 -18.00
CA LEU A 245 -13.53 -1.05 -17.31
C LEU A 245 -14.94 -0.53 -17.64
N GLU A 246 -15.40 -0.69 -18.89
CA GLU A 246 -16.73 -0.29 -19.35
C GLU A 246 -17.85 -1.16 -18.75
N VAL A 247 -17.59 -2.45 -18.50
CA VAL A 247 -18.51 -3.36 -17.80
C VAL A 247 -18.67 -2.99 -16.32
N LEU A 248 -17.59 -2.58 -15.66
CA LEU A 248 -17.58 -2.25 -14.23
C LEU A 248 -18.00 -0.80 -13.93
N LEU A 249 -17.73 0.13 -14.85
CA LEU A 249 -18.09 1.55 -14.76
C LEU A 249 -18.98 1.98 -15.95
N PRO A 250 -20.17 1.36 -16.11
CA PRO A 250 -21.06 1.65 -17.23
C PRO A 250 -21.48 3.12 -17.23
N GLY A 251 -21.48 3.73 -18.42
CA GLY A 251 -21.85 5.14 -18.61
C GLY A 251 -20.80 6.16 -18.15
N GLN A 252 -19.60 5.75 -17.72
CA GLN A 252 -18.57 6.64 -17.16
C GLN A 252 -17.29 6.74 -18.03
N PRO A 253 -17.38 7.09 -19.33
CA PRO A 253 -16.25 6.99 -20.28
C PRO A 253 -15.05 7.87 -19.89
N GLN A 254 -15.25 8.98 -19.19
CA GLN A 254 -14.16 9.83 -18.71
C GLN A 254 -13.34 9.18 -17.58
N ALA A 255 -14.00 8.47 -16.66
CA ALA A 255 -13.34 7.71 -15.59
C ALA A 255 -12.55 6.54 -16.18
N VAL A 256 -13.20 5.79 -17.07
CA VAL A 256 -12.59 4.69 -17.85
C VAL A 256 -11.35 5.16 -18.62
N ALA A 257 -11.42 6.33 -19.28
CA ALA A 257 -10.27 6.90 -19.99
C ALA A 257 -9.10 7.28 -19.06
N ARG A 258 -9.38 7.90 -17.91
CA ARG A 258 -8.34 8.26 -16.92
C ARG A 258 -7.69 7.02 -16.31
N LEU A 259 -8.48 6.01 -15.95
CA LEU A 259 -7.99 4.72 -15.46
C LEU A 259 -7.09 4.04 -16.49
N ARG A 260 -7.59 3.84 -17.72
CA ARG A 260 -6.87 3.17 -18.81
C ARG A 260 -5.55 3.86 -19.17
N ALA A 261 -5.47 5.18 -19.08
CA ALA A 261 -4.25 5.95 -19.31
C ALA A 261 -3.13 5.71 -18.26
N THR A 262 -3.40 4.96 -17.19
CA THR A 262 -2.39 4.58 -16.17
C THR A 262 -1.92 3.12 -16.28
N PHE A 263 -2.50 2.32 -17.19
CA PHE A 263 -2.17 0.89 -17.30
C PHE A 263 -0.97 0.66 -18.23
N ALA A 264 0.09 0.07 -17.69
CA ALA A 264 1.18 -0.51 -18.48
C ALA A 264 0.76 -1.90 -19.04
N GLY A 265 1.58 -2.50 -19.90
CA GLY A 265 1.34 -3.86 -20.40
C GLY A 265 1.17 -4.87 -19.26
N LEU A 266 0.03 -5.56 -19.23
CA LEU A 266 -0.35 -6.54 -18.23
C LEU A 266 -0.91 -7.76 -18.96
N TYR A 267 -0.38 -8.94 -18.66
CA TYR A 267 -0.62 -10.14 -19.45
C TYR A 267 -1.00 -11.31 -18.54
N SER A 268 -2.05 -12.04 -18.94
CA SER A 268 -2.37 -13.30 -18.29
C SER A 268 -1.24 -14.31 -18.52
N LEU A 269 -1.05 -15.19 -17.54
CA LEU A 269 -0.20 -16.37 -17.67
C LEU A 269 -1.01 -17.67 -17.60
N ASP A 270 -2.34 -17.62 -17.67
CA ASP A 270 -3.20 -18.81 -17.71
C ASP A 270 -2.82 -19.74 -18.90
N MET A 271 -3.24 -21.01 -18.86
CA MET A 271 -2.99 -21.97 -19.95
C MET A 271 -3.66 -21.54 -21.26
N GLY A 272 -2.90 -21.59 -22.35
CA GLY A 272 -3.35 -21.24 -23.71
C GLY A 272 -2.60 -20.05 -24.32
N GLU A 273 -3.01 -19.70 -25.55
CA GLU A 273 -2.20 -18.87 -26.47
C GLU A 273 -1.80 -17.50 -25.91
N GLU A 274 -2.68 -16.81 -25.16
CA GLU A 274 -2.35 -15.52 -24.53
C GLU A 274 -1.14 -15.64 -23.61
N GLY A 275 -1.17 -16.62 -22.70
CA GLY A 275 -0.08 -16.87 -21.76
C GLY A 275 1.16 -17.41 -22.46
N ASP A 276 1.02 -18.28 -23.46
CA ASP A 276 2.15 -18.83 -24.20
C ASP A 276 2.92 -17.74 -24.97
N GLN A 277 2.18 -16.81 -25.59
CA GLN A 277 2.77 -15.61 -26.19
C GLN A 277 3.40 -14.69 -25.14
N ALA A 278 2.82 -14.54 -23.95
CA ALA A 278 3.37 -13.72 -22.88
C ALA A 278 4.70 -14.29 -22.34
N ILE A 279 4.76 -15.61 -22.09
CA ILE A 279 5.99 -16.32 -21.71
C ILE A 279 7.06 -16.16 -22.80
N ALA A 280 6.72 -16.38 -24.08
CA ALA A 280 7.67 -16.21 -25.18
C ALA A 280 8.22 -14.78 -25.28
N LYS A 281 7.38 -13.75 -25.08
CA LYS A 281 7.81 -12.34 -25.04
C LYS A 281 8.75 -12.05 -23.86
N ALA A 282 8.47 -12.63 -22.69
CA ALA A 282 9.31 -12.48 -21.50
C ALA A 282 10.68 -13.16 -21.65
N LEU A 283 10.72 -14.41 -22.14
CA LEU A 283 11.98 -15.13 -22.38
C LEU A 283 12.85 -14.47 -23.45
N ALA A 284 12.24 -13.83 -24.46
CA ALA A 284 12.96 -13.09 -25.49
C ALA A 284 13.50 -11.73 -25.05
N ALA A 285 12.96 -11.13 -23.97
CA ALA A 285 13.36 -9.81 -23.48
C ALA A 285 13.21 -9.67 -21.94
N PRO A 286 13.91 -10.48 -21.12
CA PRO A 286 13.62 -10.63 -19.69
C PRO A 286 13.93 -9.38 -18.85
N SER A 287 14.69 -8.41 -19.38
CA SER A 287 14.88 -7.10 -18.75
C SER A 287 13.61 -6.24 -18.75
N ARG A 288 12.67 -6.48 -19.67
CA ARG A 288 11.46 -5.65 -19.90
C ARG A 288 10.23 -6.08 -19.11
N PHE A 289 10.30 -7.14 -18.30
CA PHE A 289 9.13 -7.67 -17.61
C PHE A 289 9.39 -7.97 -16.13
N VAL A 290 8.30 -8.14 -15.39
CA VAL A 290 8.26 -8.57 -14.00
C VAL A 290 7.21 -9.67 -13.86
N LEU A 291 7.60 -10.79 -13.27
CA LEU A 291 6.70 -11.90 -12.95
C LEU A 291 6.20 -11.74 -11.51
N LYS A 292 4.88 -11.70 -11.30
CA LYS A 292 4.26 -11.32 -10.02
C LYS A 292 3.31 -12.40 -9.51
N PRO A 293 3.58 -13.07 -8.38
CA PRO A 293 2.63 -13.96 -7.74
C PRO A 293 1.51 -13.18 -7.04
N GLN A 294 0.45 -13.87 -6.63
CA GLN A 294 -0.63 -13.27 -5.83
C GLN A 294 -0.21 -13.03 -4.37
N ARG A 295 0.65 -12.02 -4.13
CA ARG A 295 1.20 -11.62 -2.81
C ARG A 295 1.27 -10.09 -2.63
N GLU A 296 1.39 -9.63 -1.38
CA GLU A 296 1.55 -8.21 -1.01
C GLU A 296 2.73 -7.99 -0.05
N GLY A 297 3.08 -6.72 0.18
CA GLY A 297 4.10 -6.30 1.15
C GLY A 297 5.49 -6.05 0.56
N GLY A 298 5.73 -6.44 -0.69
CA GLY A 298 7.03 -6.35 -1.37
C GLY A 298 7.91 -7.58 -1.12
N GLY A 299 8.97 -7.74 -1.91
CA GLY A 299 9.90 -8.88 -1.83
C GLY A 299 9.30 -10.22 -2.30
N ASN A 300 8.41 -10.19 -3.30
CA ASN A 300 7.72 -11.38 -3.83
C ASN A 300 7.79 -11.50 -5.35
N ASN A 301 8.23 -10.47 -6.08
CA ASN A 301 8.25 -10.49 -7.54
C ASN A 301 9.57 -11.10 -8.04
N LEU A 302 9.52 -11.77 -9.19
CA LEU A 302 10.70 -12.34 -9.86
C LEU A 302 11.10 -11.48 -11.06
N TYR A 303 12.41 -11.35 -11.29
CA TYR A 303 13.01 -10.49 -12.31
C TYR A 303 14.20 -11.20 -12.97
N GLY A 304 14.56 -10.80 -14.20
CA GLY A 304 15.80 -11.25 -14.85
C GLY A 304 15.95 -12.78 -14.90
N GLU A 305 17.09 -13.30 -14.44
CA GLU A 305 17.40 -14.74 -14.46
C GLU A 305 16.44 -15.57 -13.60
N GLU A 306 16.03 -15.09 -12.42
CA GLU A 306 15.04 -15.77 -11.56
C GLU A 306 13.68 -15.87 -12.26
N MET A 307 13.28 -14.83 -12.99
CA MET A 307 12.07 -14.85 -13.81
C MET A 307 12.20 -15.84 -14.97
N VAL A 308 13.34 -15.88 -15.67
CA VAL A 308 13.56 -16.84 -16.77
C VAL A 308 13.45 -18.28 -16.26
N GLN A 309 14.18 -18.62 -15.19
CA GLN A 309 14.16 -19.97 -14.60
C GLN A 309 12.75 -20.37 -14.12
N ALA A 310 12.01 -19.44 -13.50
CA ALA A 310 10.63 -19.68 -13.11
C ALA A 310 9.70 -19.87 -14.32
N LEU A 311 9.82 -19.04 -15.36
CA LEU A 311 9.02 -19.16 -16.59
C LEU A 311 9.30 -20.45 -17.35
N GLU A 312 10.54 -20.92 -17.40
CA GLU A 312 10.91 -22.20 -18.02
C GLU A 312 10.28 -23.40 -17.29
N GLN A 313 10.19 -23.35 -15.96
CA GLN A 313 9.53 -24.38 -15.14
C GLN A 313 8.00 -24.30 -15.21
N LEU A 314 7.44 -23.08 -15.21
CA LEU A 314 6.01 -22.83 -15.18
C LEU A 314 5.34 -23.02 -16.55
N LYS A 315 6.09 -22.94 -17.66
CA LYS A 315 5.54 -22.93 -19.02
C LYS A 315 4.53 -24.04 -19.30
N ASP A 316 4.86 -25.27 -18.91
CA ASP A 316 4.05 -26.46 -19.20
C ASP A 316 3.30 -26.98 -17.94
N SER A 317 3.12 -26.12 -16.92
CA SER A 317 2.48 -26.43 -15.62
C SER A 317 1.34 -25.46 -15.30
N GLU A 318 0.18 -25.97 -14.86
CA GLU A 318 -1.00 -25.19 -14.44
C GLU A 318 -0.69 -24.13 -13.36
N GLU A 319 0.38 -24.30 -12.58
CA GLU A 319 0.81 -23.34 -11.54
C GLU A 319 1.07 -21.93 -12.08
N ARG A 320 1.32 -21.77 -13.39
CA ARG A 320 1.49 -20.46 -14.05
C ARG A 320 0.32 -19.50 -13.84
N ALA A 321 -0.91 -19.99 -13.66
CA ALA A 321 -2.08 -19.18 -13.32
C ALA A 321 -1.97 -18.48 -11.94
N SER A 322 -1.05 -18.92 -11.08
CA SER A 322 -0.73 -18.24 -9.81
C SER A 322 -0.02 -16.89 -9.98
N TYR A 323 0.38 -16.55 -11.21
CA TYR A 323 1.18 -15.38 -11.54
C TYR A 323 0.52 -14.51 -12.62
N ILE A 324 0.97 -13.26 -12.71
CA ILE A 324 0.82 -12.45 -13.93
C ILE A 324 2.18 -11.97 -14.41
N LEU A 325 2.27 -11.66 -15.70
CA LEU A 325 3.39 -10.93 -16.28
C LEU A 325 3.00 -9.46 -16.42
N MET A 326 3.90 -8.56 -16.05
CA MET A 326 3.73 -7.11 -16.24
C MET A 326 4.94 -6.52 -16.94
N GLU A 327 4.72 -5.57 -17.85
CA GLU A 327 5.79 -4.74 -18.41
C GLU A 327 6.47 -3.93 -17.30
N LYS A 328 7.79 -4.00 -17.26
CA LYS A 328 8.61 -3.29 -16.29
C LYS A 328 8.68 -1.82 -16.66
N ILE A 329 8.15 -0.97 -15.80
CA ILE A 329 8.35 0.48 -15.89
C ILE A 329 9.80 0.77 -15.46
N GLU A 330 10.53 1.52 -16.29
CA GLU A 330 11.92 1.94 -16.03
C GLU A 330 12.00 3.48 -15.95
N PRO A 331 11.82 4.08 -14.76
CA PRO A 331 11.93 5.52 -14.58
C PRO A 331 13.36 6.03 -14.81
N GLU A 332 13.51 7.31 -15.19
CA GLU A 332 14.81 7.98 -15.25
C GLU A 332 15.48 7.98 -13.86
N PRO A 333 16.70 7.43 -13.71
CA PRO A 333 17.40 7.43 -12.43
C PRO A 333 17.91 8.81 -12.03
N PHE A 334 17.88 9.12 -10.74
CA PHE A 334 18.41 10.36 -10.19
C PHE A 334 19.28 10.12 -8.95
N GLY A 335 20.23 11.01 -8.68
CA GLY A 335 21.03 10.96 -7.45
C GLY A 335 20.24 11.46 -6.24
N ASN A 336 20.23 10.68 -5.15
CA ASN A 336 19.75 11.09 -3.83
C ASN A 336 20.53 10.34 -2.73
N CYS A 337 20.36 10.69 -1.46
CA CYS A 337 20.97 9.99 -0.33
C CYS A 337 19.91 9.25 0.48
N LEU A 338 20.17 7.99 0.82
CA LEU A 338 19.25 7.09 1.53
C LEU A 338 19.70 6.88 2.97
N LEU A 339 18.91 7.36 3.94
CA LEU A 339 19.22 7.25 5.36
C LEU A 339 18.54 6.01 5.96
N ARG A 340 19.33 5.14 6.60
CA ARG A 340 18.86 3.89 7.22
C ARG A 340 19.56 3.68 8.57
N PRO A 341 18.83 3.31 9.65
CA PRO A 341 19.44 3.03 10.95
C PRO A 341 20.58 2.00 10.85
N GLY A 342 21.75 2.34 11.40
CA GLY A 342 22.94 1.47 11.40
C GLY A 342 23.68 1.37 10.06
N SER A 343 23.28 2.12 9.02
CA SER A 343 24.02 2.25 7.75
C SER A 343 24.71 3.61 7.65
N PRO A 344 25.87 3.73 6.98
CA PRO A 344 26.50 5.02 6.72
C PRO A 344 25.68 5.84 5.70
N THR A 345 25.78 7.16 5.81
CA THR A 345 25.26 8.12 4.83
C THR A 345 25.88 7.85 3.45
N ARG A 346 25.06 7.50 2.46
CA ARG A 346 25.52 7.18 1.10
C ARG A 346 24.63 7.81 0.04
N VAL A 347 25.27 8.32 -1.02
CA VAL A 347 24.60 8.75 -2.26
C VAL A 347 24.44 7.55 -3.18
N ASP A 348 23.23 7.36 -3.70
CA ASP A 348 22.89 6.30 -4.64
C ASP A 348 22.09 6.83 -5.82
N GLN A 349 22.19 6.14 -6.96
CA GLN A 349 21.25 6.31 -8.06
C GLN A 349 19.93 5.65 -7.69
N CYS A 350 18.84 6.41 -7.77
CA CYS A 350 17.55 6.08 -7.19
C CYS A 350 16.42 6.18 -8.22
N ILE A 351 15.32 5.47 -7.94
CA ILE A 351 14.03 5.61 -8.62
C ILE A 351 12.89 5.65 -7.60
N SER A 352 11.80 6.33 -7.95
CA SER A 352 10.63 6.55 -7.08
C SER A 352 9.35 5.89 -7.60
N GLU A 353 8.42 5.63 -6.67
CA GLU A 353 7.11 5.03 -6.90
C GLU A 353 6.04 5.84 -6.14
N LEU A 354 5.21 6.58 -6.88
CA LEU A 354 4.18 7.47 -6.33
C LEU A 354 2.90 6.68 -6.04
N GLY A 355 2.47 6.70 -4.78
CA GLY A 355 1.13 6.27 -4.40
C GLY A 355 0.27 7.43 -3.91
N ILE A 356 -1.03 7.34 -4.18
CA ILE A 356 -2.08 8.21 -3.66
C ILE A 356 -2.97 7.37 -2.71
N PHE A 357 -3.51 7.99 -1.66
CA PHE A 357 -4.50 7.38 -0.79
C PHE A 357 -5.92 7.69 -1.26
N GLY A 358 -6.65 6.63 -1.60
CA GLY A 358 -8.10 6.65 -1.69
C GLY A 358 -8.77 6.40 -0.34
N VAL A 359 -9.88 7.09 -0.07
CA VAL A 359 -10.84 6.77 1.00
C VAL A 359 -12.24 6.83 0.41
N TYR A 360 -13.00 5.74 0.59
CA TYR A 360 -14.43 5.70 0.27
C TYR A 360 -15.22 4.97 1.36
N VAL A 361 -16.50 5.30 1.46
CA VAL A 361 -17.45 4.68 2.40
C VAL A 361 -18.81 4.58 1.71
N ARG A 362 -19.47 3.44 1.82
CA ARG A 362 -20.78 3.14 1.21
C ARG A 362 -21.76 2.67 2.29
N GLN A 363 -23.02 3.11 2.20
CA GLN A 363 -24.13 2.62 3.02
C GLN A 363 -25.14 1.93 2.09
N GLY A 364 -25.31 0.62 2.24
CA GLY A 364 -26.08 -0.19 1.28
C GLY A 364 -25.45 -0.12 -0.12
N LYS A 365 -26.13 0.56 -1.06
CA LYS A 365 -25.64 0.84 -2.42
C LYS A 365 -25.22 2.30 -2.64
N THR A 366 -25.36 3.17 -1.63
CA THR A 366 -25.10 4.61 -1.76
C THR A 366 -23.68 4.95 -1.31
N LEU A 367 -22.87 5.47 -2.22
CA LEU A 367 -21.52 5.96 -1.92
C LEU A 367 -21.61 7.29 -1.15
N VAL A 368 -21.30 7.28 0.14
CA VAL A 368 -21.45 8.43 1.06
C VAL A 368 -20.13 9.13 1.37
N MET A 369 -18.99 8.54 0.99
CA MET A 369 -17.71 9.23 0.86
C MET A 369 -16.94 8.64 -0.34
N ASN A 370 -16.30 9.50 -1.12
CA ASN A 370 -15.26 9.14 -2.10
C ASN A 370 -14.28 10.32 -2.19
N LYS A 371 -13.01 10.11 -1.83
CA LYS A 371 -11.97 11.15 -1.79
C LYS A 371 -10.58 10.56 -2.08
N HIS A 372 -9.68 11.39 -2.59
CA HIS A 372 -8.26 11.26 -2.29
C HIS A 372 -7.94 11.99 -0.97
N VAL A 373 -7.04 11.46 -0.14
CA VAL A 373 -6.71 12.05 1.18
C VAL A 373 -5.25 12.42 1.38
N GLY A 374 -4.39 12.09 0.43
CA GLY A 374 -2.97 12.45 0.41
C GLY A 374 -2.23 11.64 -0.66
N HIS A 375 -1.02 12.05 -0.99
CA HIS A 375 -0.01 11.17 -1.61
C HIS A 375 0.84 10.57 -0.49
N LEU A 376 1.82 9.70 -0.76
CA LEU A 376 2.93 9.38 0.16
C LEU A 376 3.98 8.52 -0.64
N LEU A 377 5.06 9.14 -1.16
CA LEU A 377 5.95 8.58 -2.20
C LEU A 377 7.10 7.69 -1.66
N ARG A 378 7.45 6.62 -2.36
CA ARG A 378 8.52 5.67 -1.95
C ARG A 378 9.69 5.71 -2.92
N THR A 379 10.92 5.62 -2.42
CA THR A 379 12.15 5.62 -3.25
C THR A 379 13.10 4.50 -2.86
N LYS A 380 13.89 4.01 -3.82
CA LYS A 380 14.90 2.96 -3.61
C LYS A 380 16.12 3.19 -4.50
N ALA A 381 17.27 2.62 -4.10
CA ALA A 381 18.43 2.52 -4.97
C ALA A 381 18.15 1.60 -6.17
N ILE A 382 18.65 1.95 -7.35
CA ILE A 382 18.41 1.27 -8.63
C ILE A 382 18.86 -0.20 -8.64
N VAL A 383 19.82 -0.57 -7.78
CA VAL A 383 20.34 -1.94 -7.62
C VAL A 383 19.31 -2.93 -7.07
N HIS A 384 18.18 -2.46 -6.53
CA HIS A 384 17.13 -3.32 -6.00
C HIS A 384 15.98 -3.48 -7.01
N ALA A 385 15.69 -4.73 -7.40
CA ALA A 385 14.60 -5.04 -8.34
C ALA A 385 13.21 -4.87 -7.71
N ASP A 386 12.97 -5.45 -6.52
CA ASP A 386 11.74 -5.27 -5.73
C ASP A 386 11.77 -3.96 -4.89
N GLY A 387 10.85 -3.78 -3.94
CA GLY A 387 10.67 -2.57 -3.16
C GLY A 387 9.97 -2.81 -1.82
N GLY A 388 9.34 -1.75 -1.29
CA GLY A 388 8.63 -1.78 0.01
C GLY A 388 9.52 -1.38 1.19
N VAL A 389 8.96 -0.55 2.08
CA VAL A 389 9.67 -0.01 3.27
C VAL A 389 9.73 -1.06 4.38
N ALA A 390 8.64 -1.79 4.62
CA ALA A 390 8.59 -2.88 5.60
C ALA A 390 9.54 -4.04 5.24
N ALA A 391 9.73 -4.31 3.94
CA ALA A 391 10.71 -5.25 3.41
C ALA A 391 12.17 -4.73 3.48
N GLY A 392 12.39 -3.50 3.98
CA GLY A 392 13.71 -2.88 4.12
C GLY A 392 14.33 -2.33 2.83
N VAL A 393 13.68 -2.50 1.67
CA VAL A 393 14.24 -2.13 0.37
C VAL A 393 14.02 -0.65 0.05
N ALA A 394 12.79 -0.16 0.15
CA ALA A 394 12.46 1.24 -0.10
C ALA A 394 12.63 2.12 1.16
N VAL A 395 12.62 3.43 0.95
CA VAL A 395 12.61 4.49 1.96
C VAL A 395 11.46 5.47 1.69
N LEU A 396 11.14 6.31 2.67
CA LEU A 396 10.15 7.39 2.55
C LEU A 396 10.75 8.57 1.76
N ASP A 397 9.97 9.18 0.86
CA ASP A 397 10.45 10.27 0.01
C ASP A 397 9.31 11.19 -0.46
N ASN A 398 9.64 12.45 -0.76
CA ASN A 398 8.70 13.53 -1.02
C ASN A 398 8.67 13.90 -2.52
N PRO A 399 7.49 14.03 -3.15
CA PRO A 399 7.43 14.68 -4.44
C PRO A 399 7.75 16.16 -4.24
N TYR A 400 8.90 16.60 -4.75
CA TYR A 400 9.19 17.99 -5.00
C TYR A 400 8.63 18.34 -6.39
N PRO A 401 7.55 19.14 -6.50
CA PRO A 401 6.91 19.39 -7.79
C PRO A 401 7.83 20.21 -8.70
N VAL A 402 7.99 19.72 -9.94
CA VAL A 402 8.73 20.38 -11.04
C VAL A 402 7.87 20.56 -12.28
#